data_AF-A0A2S9FUN9-F1
#
_entry.id   AF-A0A2S9FUN9-F1
#
_cell.length_a   1.000
_cell.length_b   1.000
_cell.length_c   1.000
_cell.angle_alpha   90.00
_cell.angle_beta   90.00
_cell.angle_gamma   90.00
#
_symmetry.space_group_name_H-M   'P 1'
#
loop_
_entity.id
_entity.type
_entity.pdbx_description
1 polymer ?
#
loop_
_entity_poly.entity_id
_entity_poly.type
_entity_poly.pdbx_seq_one_letter_code
_entity_poly.pdbx_strand_id
1 'polypeptide(L)'
;TGGQPDAVHIVQFHPSYAYEDFVEGLRPVAREGQVAFDLIPGALVKIADLARRVDHPVVLVIDEMNRANLPSVFGELLYLLEYRNKE
;
A
#
# COMPACT_ATOMS: atom_id res chain seq x y z
N THR A 1 4.39 14.58 -12.37
CA THR A 1 4.63 15.14 -11.02
C THR A 1 5.45 16.40 -11.22
N GLY A 2 5.25 17.48 -10.46
CA GLY A 2 5.97 18.76 -10.65
C GLY A 2 7.47 18.70 -10.29
N GLY A 3 8.20 17.66 -10.70
CA GLY A 3 9.62 17.44 -10.39
C GLY A 3 9.92 17.00 -8.97
N GLN A 4 8.91 16.78 -8.12
CA GLN A 4 9.11 16.37 -6.73
C GLN A 4 9.40 14.85 -6.64
N PRO A 5 10.58 14.44 -6.12
CA PRO A 5 10.98 13.03 -6.04
C PRO A 5 10.03 12.19 -5.18
N ASP A 6 9.52 12.77 -4.08
CA ASP A 6 8.68 12.05 -3.11
C ASP A 6 7.26 11.77 -3.62
N ALA A 7 6.88 12.36 -4.76
CA ALA A 7 5.56 12.15 -5.36
C ALA A 7 5.44 10.83 -6.14
N VAL A 8 6.52 10.07 -6.31
CA VAL A 8 6.51 8.77 -6.99
C VAL A 8 7.06 7.70 -6.05
N HIS A 9 6.26 6.68 -5.78
CA HIS A 9 6.66 5.51 -5.01
C HIS A 9 6.60 4.27 -5.88
N ILE A 10 7.62 3.43 -5.80
CA ILE A 10 7.72 2.20 -6.59
C ILE A 10 7.69 1.01 -5.63
N VAL A 11 6.82 0.04 -5.92
CA VAL A 11 6.81 -1.26 -5.27
C VAL A 11 6.91 -2.35 -6.33
N GLN A 12 7.58 -3.45 -5.99
CA GLN A 12 7.68 -4.61 -6.86
C GLN A 12 6.99 -5.79 -6.20
N PHE A 13 6.10 -6.46 -6.94
CA PHE A 13 5.37 -7.62 -6.44
C PHE A 13 6.19 -8.90 -6.61
N HIS A 14 6.07 -9.79 -5.62
CA HIS A 14 6.63 -11.13 -5.63
C HIS A 14 5.55 -12.16 -5.27
N PRO A 15 5.71 -13.47 -5.58
CA PRO A 15 4.68 -14.48 -5.34
C PRO A 15 4.19 -14.58 -3.88
N SER A 16 5.04 -14.22 -2.91
CA SER A 16 4.69 -14.20 -1.49
C SER A 16 4.18 -12.85 -0.98
N TYR A 17 3.93 -11.88 -1.87
CA TYR A 17 3.48 -10.53 -1.46
C TYR A 17 2.02 -10.65 -1.04
N ALA A 18 1.68 -10.12 0.13
CA ALA A 18 0.37 -10.32 0.73
C ALA A 18 -0.32 -8.99 1.08
N TYR A 19 -1.59 -9.09 1.50
CA TYR A 19 -2.37 -7.95 1.98
C TYR A 19 -1.65 -7.19 3.10
N GLU A 20 -1.01 -7.94 3.99
CA GLU A 20 -0.29 -7.41 5.15
C GLU A 20 0.94 -6.57 4.80
N ASP A 21 1.44 -6.71 3.57
CA ASP A 21 2.56 -5.91 3.06
C ASP A 21 2.07 -4.70 2.25
N PHE A 22 0.98 -4.89 1.49
CA PHE A 22 0.46 -3.85 0.59
C PHE A 22 -0.47 -2.86 1.27
N VAL A 23 -1.34 -3.33 2.16
CA VAL A 23 -2.41 -2.55 2.77
C VAL A 23 -2.09 -2.25 4.23
N GLU A 24 -2.16 -3.25 5.10
CA GLU A 24 -1.84 -3.13 6.52
C GLU A 24 -1.64 -4.51 7.15
N GLY A 25 -0.66 -4.62 8.04
CA GLY A 25 -0.28 -5.90 8.65
C GLY A 25 0.03 -5.76 10.13
N LEU A 26 -0.43 -6.72 10.93
CA LEU A 26 0.03 -6.84 12.31
C LEU A 26 1.49 -7.32 12.32
N ARG A 27 2.33 -6.63 13.09
CA ARG A 27 3.73 -7.00 13.30
C ARG A 27 4.01 -7.11 14.80
N PRO A 28 4.68 -8.18 15.24
CA PRO A 28 5.02 -8.33 16.65
C PRO A 28 6.04 -7.28 17.06
N VAL A 29 5.85 -6.68 18.22
CA VAL A 29 6.75 -5.71 18.84
C VAL A 29 7.00 -6.11 20.28
N ALA A 30 8.23 -5.95 20.75
CA ALA A 30 8.57 -6.15 22.15
C ALA A 30 8.22 -4.88 22.94
N ARG A 31 7.29 -4.97 23.88
CA ARG A 31 6.97 -3.90 24.83
C ARG A 31 7.06 -4.45 26.25
N GLU A 32 7.96 -3.87 27.05
CA GLU A 32 8.14 -4.24 28.46
C GLU A 32 8.37 -5.75 28.69
N GLY A 33 9.08 -6.41 27.76
CA GLY A 33 9.35 -7.86 27.84
C GLY A 33 8.18 -8.75 27.45
N GLN A 34 7.05 -8.19 27.00
CA GLN A 34 5.91 -8.93 26.46
C GLN A 34 5.80 -8.74 24.94
N VAL A 35 5.22 -9.74 24.26
CA VAL A 35 4.90 -9.66 22.84
C VAL A 35 3.58 -8.89 22.71
N ALA A 36 3.65 -7.72 22.09
CA ALA A 36 2.50 -6.97 21.62
C ALA A 36 2.46 -6.99 20.09
N PHE A 37 1.35 -6.53 19.50
CA PHE A 37 1.21 -6.40 18.05
C PHE A 37 0.87 -4.96 17.70
N ASP A 38 1.61 -4.39 16.76
CA ASP A 38 1.29 -3.10 16.16
C ASP A 38 0.73 -3.30 14.75
N LEU A 39 -0.28 -2.52 14.40
CA LEU A 39 -0.79 -2.45 13.04
C LEU A 39 0.11 -1.52 12.23
N ILE A 40 0.80 -2.08 11.24
CA ILE A 40 1.77 -1.35 10.40
C ILE A 40 1.14 -1.08 9.03
N PRO A 41 1.10 0.19 8.59
CA PRO A 41 0.56 0.51 7.27
C PRO A 41 1.49 0.01 6.16
N GLY A 42 0.88 -0.61 5.16
CA GLY A 42 1.50 -1.06 3.92
C GLY A 42 1.72 0.08 2.91
N ALA A 43 2.22 -0.27 1.73
CA ALA A 43 2.56 0.69 0.68
C ALA A 43 1.36 1.56 0.24
N LEU A 44 0.18 0.95 0.06
CA LEU A 44 -1.03 1.64 -0.38
C LEU A 44 -1.53 2.65 0.64
N VAL A 45 -1.54 2.29 1.93
CA VAL A 45 -1.98 3.20 2.99
C VAL A 45 -0.99 4.36 3.14
N LYS A 46 0.32 4.07 3.13
CA LYS A 46 1.37 5.10 3.20
C LYS A 46 1.25 6.13 2.07
N ILE A 47 1.01 5.68 0.84
CA ILE A 47 0.90 6.59 -0.31
C ILE A 47 -0.41 7.38 -0.30
N ALA A 48 -1.52 6.76 0.13
CA ALA A 48 -2.80 7.45 0.29
C ALA A 48 -2.71 8.54 1.38
N ASP A 49 -2.02 8.27 2.48
CA ASP A 49 -1.73 9.25 3.53
C ASP A 49 -0.89 10.42 3.00
N LEU A 50 0.12 10.16 2.19
CA LEU A 50 0.91 11.21 1.56
C LEU A 50 0.03 12.05 0.63
N ALA A 51 -0.74 11.41 -0.25
CA ALA A 51 -1.62 12.06 -1.21
C ALA A 51 -2.67 12.97 -0.55
N ARG A 52 -3.12 12.65 0.67
CA ARG A 52 -4.05 13.51 1.44
C ARG A 52 -3.42 14.81 1.95
N ARG A 53 -2.09 14.86 2.09
CA ARG A 53 -1.38 15.99 2.69
C ARG A 53 -0.78 16.96 1.68
N VAL A 54 -0.78 16.59 0.40
CA VAL A 54 -0.18 17.39 -0.68
C VAL A 54 -1.26 17.82 -1.68
N ASP A 55 -1.01 18.93 -2.36
CA ASP A 55 -1.92 19.52 -3.35
C ASP A 55 -1.58 19.11 -4.80
N HIS A 56 -0.59 18.24 -4.98
CA HIS A 56 -0.16 17.73 -6.28
C HIS A 56 -0.38 16.21 -6.41
N PRO A 57 -0.45 15.67 -7.63
CA PRO A 57 -0.59 14.24 -7.84
C PRO A 57 0.54 13.43 -7.21
N VAL A 58 0.17 12.28 -6.65
CA VAL A 58 1.07 11.26 -6.12
C VAL A 58 0.85 9.97 -6.90
N VAL A 59 1.93 9.30 -7.28
CA VAL A 59 1.93 8.12 -8.15
C VAL A 59 2.52 6.93 -7.40
N LEU A 60 1.76 5.83 -7.38
CA LEU A 60 2.26 4.51 -6.98
C LEU A 60 2.48 3.68 -8.25
N VAL A 61 3.73 3.28 -8.49
CA VAL A 61 4.11 2.36 -9.57
C VAL A 61 4.22 0.97 -8.97
N ILE A 62 3.50 0.02 -9.54
CA ILE A 62 3.55 -1.40 -9.14
C ILE A 62 4.21 -2.17 -10.27
N ASP A 63 5.44 -2.61 -10.04
CA ASP A 63 6.19 -3.44 -10.96
C ASP A 63 5.91 -4.93 -10.70
N GLU A 64 6.05 -5.76 -11.74
CA GLU A 64 5.82 -7.21 -11.70
C GLU A 64 4.43 -7.58 -11.12
N MET A 65 3.42 -6.74 -11.39
CA MET A 65 2.05 -6.88 -10.86
C MET A 65 1.45 -8.27 -11.15
N ASN A 66 1.81 -8.87 -12.28
CA ASN A 66 1.40 -10.20 -12.69
C ASN A 66 2.01 -11.36 -11.89
N ARG A 67 2.99 -11.11 -11.00
CA ARG A 67 3.65 -12.15 -10.18
C ARG A 67 2.98 -12.41 -8.84
N ALA A 68 2.06 -11.56 -8.40
CA ALA A 68 1.30 -11.76 -7.18
C ALA A 68 -0.17 -12.05 -7.47
N ASN A 69 -0.85 -12.66 -6.49
CA ASN A 69 -2.29 -12.86 -6.55
C ASN A 69 -3.02 -11.54 -6.20
N LEU A 70 -3.41 -10.76 -7.22
CA LEU A 70 -3.99 -9.42 -7.03
C LEU A 70 -5.21 -9.39 -6.11
N PRO A 71 -6.22 -10.26 -6.26
CA PRO A 71 -7.32 -10.34 -5.28
C PRO A 71 -6.85 -10.52 -3.83
N SER A 72 -5.83 -11.34 -3.60
CA SER A 72 -5.30 -11.55 -2.24
C SER A 72 -4.46 -10.38 -1.74
N VAL A 73 -3.74 -9.68 -2.61
CA VAL A 73 -2.91 -8.53 -2.24
C VAL A 73 -3.75 -7.27 -1.98
N PHE A 74 -4.75 -7.01 -2.82
CA PHE A 74 -5.60 -5.82 -2.70
C PHE A 74 -6.81 -6.05 -1.78
N GLY A 75 -7.23 -7.30 -1.59
CA GLY A 75 -8.45 -7.64 -0.85
C GLY A 75 -9.67 -6.94 -1.45
N GLU A 76 -10.53 -6.41 -0.58
CA GLU A 76 -11.73 -5.65 -0.97
C GLU A 76 -11.39 -4.26 -1.55
N LEU A 77 -10.17 -3.75 -1.35
CA LEU A 77 -9.79 -2.41 -1.80
C LEU A 77 -9.65 -2.30 -3.32
N LEU A 78 -9.56 -3.42 -4.03
CA LEU A 78 -9.60 -3.42 -5.49
C LEU A 78 -10.86 -2.69 -6.00
N TYR A 79 -11.99 -2.86 -5.30
CA TYR A 79 -13.23 -2.15 -5.59
C TYR A 79 -13.06 -0.61 -5.51
N LEU A 80 -12.30 -0.09 -4.54
CA LEU A 80 -12.10 1.36 -4.43
C LEU A 80 -11.30 1.95 -5.60
N LEU A 81 -10.53 1.12 -6.30
CA LEU A 81 -9.73 1.52 -7.46
C LEU A 81 -10.51 1.40 -8.77
N GLU A 82 -11.42 0.43 -8.89
CA GLU A 82 -12.20 0.17 -10.11
C GLU A 82 -13.31 1.20 -10.37
N TYR A 83 -13.90 1.80 -9.32
CA TYR A 83 -15.17 2.56 -9.43
C TYR A 83 -15.01 4.07 -9.33
N ARG A 84 -14.04 4.67 -10.03
CA ARG A 84 -13.88 6.13 -10.04
C ARG A 84 -14.67 6.87 -11.13
N ASN A 85 -15.12 6.17 -12.17
CA ASN A 85 -15.83 6.78 -13.33
C ASN A 85 -17.01 5.93 -13.87
N LYS A 86 -17.59 5.05 -13.07
CA LYS A 86 -18.94 4.55 -13.37
C LYS A 86 -19.91 5.51 -12.70
N GLU A 87 -20.75 6.15 -13.52
CA GLU A 87 -22.00 6.80 -13.07
C GLU A 87 -22.83 5.86 -12.18
#